data_AF-A0AAW4VMS4-F1
#
_entry.id   AF-A0AAW4VMS4-F1
#
_cell.length_a   1.000
_cell.length_b   1.000
_cell.length_c   1.000
_cell.angle_alpha   90.00
_cell.angle_beta   90.00
_cell.angle_gamma   90.00
#
_symmetry.space_group_name_H-M   'P 1'
#
loop_
_entity.id
_entity.type
_entity.pdbx_description
1 polymer ?
#
loop_
_entity_poly.entity_id
_entity_poly.type
_entity_poly.pdbx_seq_one_letter_code
_entity_poly.pdbx_strand_id
1 'polypeptide(L)' 'MGTYYKKLQTVKHALQYYITRPNASKKDLVREKNLLKAIEEEVENFEEKHHISKKEYRK' A
#
# COMPACT_ATOMS: atom_id res chain seq x y z
N MET A 1 16.08 9.72 0.58
CA MET A 1 14.77 9.75 1.26
C MET A 1 13.58 9.52 0.33
N GLY A 2 13.53 10.08 -0.89
CA GLY A 2 12.34 9.97 -1.75
C GLY A 2 12.10 8.65 -2.49
N THR A 3 13.11 7.79 -2.71
CA THR A 3 12.97 6.57 -3.53
C THR A 3 12.25 5.44 -2.79
N TYR A 4 12.52 5.28 -1.48
CA TYR A 4 11.91 4.24 -0.66
C TYR A 4 10.41 4.45 -0.48
N TYR A 5 10.02 5.63 0.00
CA TYR A 5 8.62 5.98 0.19
C TYR A 5 7.81 5.94 -1.11
N LYS A 6 8.39 6.41 -2.23
CA LYS A 6 7.76 6.26 -3.56
C LYS A 6 7.55 4.80 -3.92
N LYS A 7 8.55 3.94 -3.68
CA LYS A 7 8.42 2.49 -3.92
C LYS A 7 7.29 1.89 -3.08
N LEU A 8 7.19 2.22 -1.80
CA LEU A 8 6.10 1.77 -0.93
C LEU A 8 4.73 2.20 -1.46
N GLN A 9 4.57 3.47 -1.86
CA GLN A 9 3.32 3.98 -2.43
C GLN A 9 2.97 3.31 -3.77
N THR A 10 3.96 3.05 -4.64
CA THR A 10 3.77 2.29 -5.88
C THR A 10 3.30 0.87 -5.62
N VAL A 11 3.94 0.17 -4.65
CA VAL A 11 3.55 -1.19 -4.27
C VAL A 11 2.15 -1.20 -3.66
N LYS A 12 1.83 -0.25 -2.77
CA LYS A 12 0.48 -0.09 -2.20
C LYS A 12 -0.58 0.03 -3.30
N HIS A 13 -0.34 0.92 -4.26
CA HIS A 13 -1.26 1.14 -5.37
C HIS A 13 -1.42 -0.09 -6.28
N ALA A 14 -0.31 -0.77 -6.59
CA ALA A 14 -0.34 -2.00 -7.39
C ALA A 14 -1.13 -3.11 -6.68
N LEU A 15 -0.95 -3.29 -5.37
CA LEU A 15 -1.67 -4.30 -4.59
C LEU A 15 -3.17 -3.99 -4.51
N GLN A 16 -3.55 -2.73 -4.32
CA GLN A 16 -4.95 -2.31 -4.39
C GLN A 16 -5.59 -2.69 -5.72
N TYR A 17 -4.88 -2.47 -6.84
CA TYR A 17 -5.34 -2.90 -8.15
C TYR A 17 -5.45 -4.43 -8.25
N TYR A 18 -4.39 -5.17 -7.89
CA TYR A 18 -4.38 -6.63 -8.03
C TYR A 18 -5.46 -7.34 -7.23
N ILE A 19 -5.80 -6.86 -6.03
CA ILE A 19 -6.85 -7.45 -5.19
C ILE A 19 -8.25 -7.32 -5.84
N THR A 20 -8.43 -6.36 -6.76
CA THR A 20 -9.69 -6.14 -7.48
C THR A 20 -9.77 -6.83 -8.84
N ARG A 21 -8.71 -7.54 -9.25
CA ARG A 21 -8.69 -8.21 -10.56
C ARG A 21 -9.75 -9.32 -10.65
N PRO A 22 -10.38 -9.51 -11.81
CA PRO A 22 -11.30 -10.62 -12.01
C PRO A 22 -10.56 -11.96 -11.94
N ASN A 23 -11.28 -13.02 -11.58
CA ASN A 23 -10.77 -14.41 -11.55
C ASN A 23 -9.56 -14.65 -10.63
N ALA A 24 -9.37 -13.82 -9.60
CA ALA A 24 -8.33 -14.04 -8.60
C ALA A 24 -8.66 -15.24 -7.69
N SER A 25 -7.65 -16.06 -7.41
CA SER A 25 -7.76 -17.15 -6.43
C SER A 25 -7.97 -16.59 -5.03
N LYS A 26 -8.87 -17.18 -4.24
CA LYS A 26 -9.10 -16.79 -2.84
C LYS A 26 -7.81 -16.82 -2.01
N LYS A 27 -6.94 -17.81 -2.27
CA LYS A 27 -5.65 -17.95 -1.55
C LYS A 27 -4.70 -16.81 -1.88
N ASP A 28 -4.66 -16.38 -3.14
CA ASP A 28 -3.82 -15.26 -3.58
C ASP A 28 -4.37 -13.94 -3.04
N LEU A 29 -5.69 -13.74 -3.07
CA LEU A 29 -6.34 -12.58 -2.47
C LEU A 29 -6.03 -12.43 -0.98
N VAL A 30 -6.02 -13.52 -0.21
CA VAL A 30 -5.65 -13.48 1.21
C VAL A 30 -4.20 -13.03 1.39
N ARG A 31 -3.27 -13.57 0.60
CA ARG A 31 -1.84 -13.17 0.64
C ARG A 31 -1.65 -11.72 0.25
N GLU A 32 -2.29 -11.28 -0.83
CA GLU A 32 -2.19 -9.91 -1.33
C GLU A 32 -2.79 -8.90 -0.35
N LYS A 33 -3.93 -9.22 0.30
CA LYS A 33 -4.51 -8.39 1.36
C LYS A 33 -3.61 -8.26 2.58
N ASN A 34 -3.01 -9.37 3.01
CA ASN A 34 -2.08 -9.35 4.14
C ASN A 34 -0.84 -8.52 3.81
N LEU A 35 -0.33 -8.63 2.57
CA LEU A 35 0.80 -7.82 2.11
C LEU A 35 0.44 -6.33 1.99
N LEU A 36 -0.77 -6.01 1.48
CA LEU A 36 -1.25 -4.63 1.42
C LEU A 36 -1.27 -4.00 2.80
N LYS A 37 -1.78 -4.72 3.81
CA LYS A 37 -1.80 -4.24 5.20
C LYS A 37 -0.39 -3.95 5.74
N ALA A 38 0.58 -4.84 5.51
CA ALA A 38 1.95 -4.63 5.93
C ALA A 38 2.59 -3.38 5.28
N ILE A 39 2.30 -3.15 3.99
CA ILE A 39 2.77 -1.97 3.27
C ILE A 39 2.07 -0.70 3.77
N GLU A 40 0.78 -0.75 4.09
CA GLU A 40 0.04 0.37 4.68
C GLU A 40 0.64 0.77 6.03
N GLU A 41 0.88 -0.19 6.92
CA GLU A 41 1.55 0.06 8.21
C GLU A 41 2.96 0.65 8.03
N GLU A 42 3.72 0.18 7.04
CA GLU A 42 5.06 0.70 6.78
C GLU A 42 5.04 2.13 6.21
N VAL A 43 4.07 2.43 5.33
CA VAL A 43 3.83 3.79 4.83
C VAL A 43 3.48 4.72 5.97
N GLU A 44 2.59 4.33 6.87
CA GLU A 44 2.20 5.13 8.04
C GLU A 44 3.39 5.40 8.96
N ASN A 45 4.15 4.35 9.30
CA ASN A 45 5.38 4.49 10.09
C ASN A 45 6.39 5.45 9.45
N PHE A 46 6.53 5.42 8.11
CA PHE A 46 7.40 6.34 7.38
C PHE A 46 6.87 7.77 7.44
N GLU A 47 5.56 7.96 7.23
CA GLU A 47 4.92 9.28 7.30
C GLU A 47 5.08 9.90 8.68
N GLU A 48 4.88 9.13 9.75
CA GLU A 48 5.06 9.57 11.14
C GLU A 48 6.51 9.98 11.42
N LYS A 49 7.48 9.12 11.07
CA LYS A 49 8.92 9.38 11.29
C LYS A 49 9.43 10.60 10.54
N HIS A 50 8.85 10.89 9.38
CA HIS A 50 9.27 11.99 8.52
C HIS A 50 8.35 13.21 8.60
N HIS A 51 7.37 13.23 9.51
CA HIS A 51 6.36 14.28 9.67
C HIS A 51 5.67 14.65 8.35
N ILE A 52 5.43 13.66 7.50
CA ILE A 52 4.74 13.84 6.23
C ILE A 52 3.24 13.90 6.53
N SER A 53 2.61 15.04 6.26
CA SER A 53 1.16 15.17 6.37
C SER A 53 0.48 14.19 5.42
N LYS A 54 -0.42 13.35 5.96
CA LYS A 54 -1.34 12.53 5.15
C LYS A 54 -2.13 13.48 4.25
N LYS A 55 -1.78 13.52 2.97
CA LYS A 55 -2.66 14.11 1.97
C LYS A 55 -3.87 13.21 1.90
N GLU A 56 -4.94 13.60 2.59
CA GLU A 56 -6.27 13.09 2.30
C GLU A 56 -6.48 13.32 0.80
N TYR A 57 -6.41 12.25 0.01
CA TYR A 57 -6.82 12.30 -1.38
C TYR A 57 -8.32 12.65 -1.34
N ARG A 58 -8.61 13.94 -1.55
CA ARG A 58 -9.96 14.48 -1.65
C ARG A 58 -10.71 13.61 -2.67
N LYS A 59 -11.80 13.01 -2.20
CA LYS A 59 -12.78 12.28 -3.00
C LYS A 59 -13.28 13.12 -4.17
#